data_AF-A0A3S0J761-F1
#
_entry.id   AF-A0A3S0J761-F1
#
_cell.length_a   1.000
_cell.length_b   1.000
_cell.length_c   1.000
_cell.angle_alpha   90.00
_cell.angle_beta   90.00
_cell.angle_gamma   90.00
#
_symmetry.space_group_name_H-M   'P 1'
#
loop_
_entity.id
_entity.type
_entity.pdbx_description
1 polymer ?
#
loop_
_entity_poly.entity_id
_entity_poly.type
_entity_poly.pdbx_seq_one_letter_code
_entity_poly.pdbx_strand_id
1 'polypeptide(L)'
;MFREAGLKDVKVMPGSGAFQFFKGDLYMGMLPYHVECKNQETSKPWQWYEQSRSQAGMSKTPLVFFSRNHSQPMALLSAHDLIQLICELEEYKKLWHDEN
;
A
#
# COMPACT_ATOMS: atom_id res chain seq x y z
N MET A 1 1.93 -0.35 13.34
CA MET A 1 1.72 -1.45 12.38
C MET A 1 2.94 -1.81 11.52
N PHE A 2 3.44 -0.98 10.60
CA PHE A 2 4.48 -1.43 9.64
C PHE A 2 5.79 -1.86 10.30
N ARG A 3 6.33 -1.04 11.21
CA ARG A 3 7.56 -1.36 11.94
C ARG A 3 7.38 -2.58 12.85
N GLU A 4 6.22 -2.71 13.48
CA GLU A 4 5.86 -3.86 14.33
C GLU A 4 5.76 -5.16 13.50
N ALA A 5 5.27 -5.05 12.26
CA ALA A 5 5.24 -6.15 11.29
C ALA A 5 6.62 -6.48 10.69
N GLY A 6 7.68 -5.78 11.10
CA GLY A 6 9.05 -6.01 10.63
C GLY A 6 9.44 -5.26 9.35
N LEU A 7 8.54 -4.43 8.78
CA LEU A 7 8.87 -3.55 7.66
C LEU A 7 9.64 -2.32 8.15
N LYS A 8 10.98 -2.41 8.10
CA LYS A 8 11.90 -1.40 8.65
C LYS A 8 12.09 -0.18 7.74
N ASP A 9 12.00 -0.36 6.42
CA ASP A 9 12.25 0.68 5.42
C ASP A 9 11.00 1.48 5.03
N VAL A 10 10.16 1.81 6.01
CA VAL A 10 8.97 2.64 5.81
C VAL A 10 9.17 4.03 6.40
N LYS A 11 8.96 5.06 5.56
CA LYS A 11 9.12 6.48 5.91
C LYS A 11 7.85 7.26 5.56
N VAL A 12 7.47 8.21 6.42
CA VAL A 12 6.37 9.15 6.13
C VAL A 12 6.87 10.18 5.13
N MET A 13 6.07 10.48 4.10
CA MET A 13 6.44 11.46 3.08
C MET A 13 6.24 12.89 3.59
N PRO A 14 7.28 13.74 3.59
CA PRO A 14 7.14 15.13 3.99
C PRO A 14 6.30 15.89 2.95
N GLY A 15 5.22 16.54 3.42
CA GLY A 15 4.40 17.39 2.56
C GLY A 15 3.53 16.62 1.55
N SER A 16 3.01 15.43 1.92
CA SER A 16 2.14 14.59 1.07
C SER A 16 0.87 15.29 0.54
N GLY A 17 0.53 16.48 1.05
CA GLY A 17 -0.51 17.38 0.51
C GLY A 17 -0.02 18.69 -0.14
N ALA A 18 1.27 19.02 -0.04
CA ALA A 18 1.84 20.31 -0.46
C ALA A 18 2.62 20.26 -1.79
N PHE A 19 3.23 19.12 -2.11
CA PHE A 19 4.03 18.96 -3.34
C PHE A 19 3.32 18.07 -4.36
N GLN A 20 2.92 18.66 -5.49
CA GLN A 20 2.07 18.02 -6.49
C GLN A 20 2.66 16.76 -7.15
N PHE A 21 3.99 16.56 -7.07
CA PHE A 21 4.72 15.40 -7.61
C PHE A 21 5.22 14.41 -6.55
N PHE A 22 5.05 14.72 -5.26
CA PHE A 22 5.37 13.83 -4.13
C PHE A 22 4.08 13.42 -3.42
N LYS A 23 3.16 12.85 -4.19
CA LYS A 23 1.86 12.40 -3.69
C LYS A 23 1.99 10.96 -3.20
N GLY A 24 1.46 10.68 -2.02
CA GLY A 24 1.61 9.43 -1.30
C GLY A 24 2.04 9.71 0.14
N ASP A 25 1.47 8.97 1.08
CA ASP A 25 1.65 9.21 2.52
C ASP A 25 2.85 8.46 3.09
N LEU A 26 3.19 7.31 2.49
CA LEU A 26 4.29 6.46 2.92
C LEU A 26 5.19 6.08 1.73
N TYR A 27 6.49 6.11 1.98
CA TYR A 27 7.52 5.52 1.13
C TYR A 27 7.96 4.18 1.73
N MET A 28 7.92 3.10 0.94
CA MET A 28 8.21 1.74 1.38
C MET A 28 9.52 1.18 0.79
N GLY A 29 10.52 2.04 0.60
CA GLY A 29 11.84 1.62 0.12
C GLY A 29 11.77 1.05 -1.30
N MET A 30 12.15 -0.22 -1.43
CA MET A 30 12.19 -0.96 -2.69
C MET A 30 10.84 -1.51 -3.12
N LEU A 31 9.82 -1.47 -2.27
CA LEU A 31 8.52 -2.04 -2.60
C LEU A 31 7.76 -1.16 -3.60
N PRO A 32 7.19 -1.74 -4.68
CA PRO A 32 6.63 -0.99 -5.80
C PRO A 32 5.19 -0.49 -5.54
N TYR A 33 4.90 0.00 -4.33
CA TYR A 33 3.56 0.50 -4.00
C TYR A 33 3.54 2.02 -3.84
N HIS A 34 2.42 2.61 -4.25
CA HIS A 34 2.05 3.97 -3.90
C HIS A 34 1.00 3.90 -2.79
N VAL A 35 1.36 4.43 -1.62
CA VAL A 35 0.58 4.26 -0.40
C VAL A 35 -0.20 5.52 -0.08
N GLU A 36 -1.51 5.36 0.12
CA GLU A 36 -2.42 6.40 0.60
C GLU A 36 -3.05 5.95 1.93
N CYS A 37 -3.17 6.86 2.89
CA CYS A 37 -3.73 6.61 4.21
C CYS A 37 -5.01 7.45 4.40
N LYS A 38 -6.12 6.81 4.77
CA LYS A 38 -7.41 7.49 5.04
C LYS A 38 -7.89 7.21 6.45
N ASN A 39 -8.18 8.27 7.21
CA ASN A 39 -8.91 8.14 8.47
C ASN A 39 -10.25 8.86 8.34
N GLN A 40 -11.32 8.13 8.02
CA GLN A 40 -12.65 8.69 7.76
C GLN A 40 -13.74 7.74 8.26
N GLU A 41 -14.75 8.29 8.94
CA GLU A 41 -15.91 7.51 9.40
C GLU A 41 -16.75 6.94 8.25
N THR A 42 -16.87 7.70 7.17
CA THR A 42 -17.58 7.27 5.96
C THR A 42 -16.61 6.61 4.98
N SER A 43 -16.83 5.33 4.70
CA SER A 43 -16.04 4.59 3.72
C SER A 43 -16.35 5.00 2.28
N LYS A 44 -15.32 5.39 1.52
CA LYS A 44 -15.43 5.69 0.07
C LYS A 44 -14.36 4.91 -0.73
N PRO A 45 -14.36 3.57 -0.66
CA PRO A 45 -13.24 2.74 -1.15
C PRO A 45 -12.94 2.96 -2.63
N TRP A 46 -13.97 3.08 -3.48
CA TRP A 46 -13.79 3.33 -4.90
C TRP A 46 -13.14 4.69 -5.17
N GLN A 47 -13.59 5.75 -4.49
CA GLN A 47 -13.01 7.08 -4.65
C GLN A 47 -11.55 7.12 -4.18
N TRP A 48 -11.26 6.47 -3.06
CA TRP A 48 -9.90 6.43 -2.51
C TRP A 48 -8.96 5.62 -3.40
N TYR A 49 -9.41 4.47 -3.91
CA TYR A 49 -8.63 3.66 -4.84
C TYR A 49 -8.35 4.42 -6.14
N GLU A 50 -9.35 5.07 -6.73
CA GLU A 50 -9.19 5.88 -7.94
C GLU A 50 -8.22 7.05 -7.74
N GLN A 51 -8.32 7.73 -6.59
CA GLN A 51 -7.36 8.77 -6.19
C GLN A 51 -5.94 8.20 -6.13
N SER A 52 -5.75 7.09 -5.40
CA SER A 52 -4.46 6.43 -5.24
C SER A 52 -3.89 5.98 -6.59
N ARG A 53 -4.69 5.33 -7.44
CA ARG A 53 -4.32 4.90 -8.79
C ARG A 53 -3.87 6.07 -9.66
N SER A 54 -4.60 7.18 -9.64
CA SER A 54 -4.26 8.38 -10.42
C SER A 54 -2.92 9.00 -10.00
N GLN A 55 -2.54 8.87 -8.72
CA GLN A 55 -1.32 9.43 -8.16
C GLN A 55 -0.14 8.45 -8.20
N ALA A 56 -0.40 7.14 -8.23
CA ALA A 56 0.61 6.10 -8.33
C ALA A 56 1.40 6.15 -9.64
N GLY A 57 0.76 6.60 -10.73
CA GLY A 57 1.32 6.53 -12.07
C GLY A 57 1.39 5.08 -12.59
N MET A 58 2.17 4.86 -13.65
CA MET A 58 2.27 3.51 -14.27
C MET A 58 3.23 2.56 -13.56
N SER A 59 4.09 3.07 -12.68
CA SER A 59 5.21 2.30 -12.11
C SER A 59 4.97 1.77 -10.71
N LYS A 60 3.81 2.05 -10.10
CA LYS A 60 3.51 1.66 -8.73
C LYS A 60 2.09 1.12 -8.61
N THR A 61 1.93 0.09 -7.80
CA THR A 61 0.63 -0.48 -7.46
C THR A 61 -0.05 0.39 -6.39
N PRO A 62 -1.30 0.84 -6.59
CA PRO A 62 -2.02 1.63 -5.61
C PRO A 62 -2.41 0.78 -4.40
N LEU A 63 -2.06 1.24 -3.19
CA LEU A 63 -2.36 0.58 -1.93
C LEU A 63 -2.94 1.61 -0.96
N VAL A 64 -4.18 1.38 -0.52
CA VAL A 64 -4.84 2.30 0.42
C VAL A 64 -4.98 1.64 1.79
N PHE A 65 -4.40 2.24 2.82
CA PHE A 65 -4.70 1.91 4.21
C PHE A 65 -5.81 2.83 4.71
N PHE A 66 -6.81 2.27 5.37
CA PHE A 66 -7.89 3.08 5.90
C PHE A 66 -8.39 2.60 7.25
N SER A 67 -8.83 3.55 8.07
CA SER A 67 -9.40 3.31 9.39
C SER A 67 -10.58 4.24 9.64
N ARG A 68 -11.40 3.84 10.62
CA ARG A 68 -12.42 4.67 11.27
C ARG A 68 -12.38 4.39 12.77
N ASN A 69 -13.03 5.23 13.57
CA ASN A 69 -13.04 5.05 15.02
C ASN A 69 -13.57 3.65 15.42
N HIS A 70 -12.98 3.10 16.47
CA HIS A 70 -13.35 1.79 17.05
C HIS A 70 -13.37 0.62 16.06
N SER A 71 -12.59 0.69 14.97
CA SER A 71 -12.47 -0.37 13.97
C SER A 71 -11.00 -0.71 13.74
N GLN A 72 -10.74 -1.96 13.31
CA GLN A 72 -9.40 -2.34 12.89
C GLN A 72 -9.03 -1.61 11.58
N PRO A 73 -7.77 -1.15 11.44
CA PRO A 73 -7.28 -0.65 10.15
C PRO A 73 -7.38 -1.74 9.08
N MET A 74 -7.80 -1.36 7.89
CA MET A 74 -7.91 -2.22 6.72
C MET A 74 -7.02 -1.73 5.59
N ALA A 75 -6.75 -2.61 4.64
CA ALA A 75 -6.04 -2.28 3.41
C ALA A 75 -6.90 -2.61 2.19
N LEU A 76 -6.74 -1.82 1.13
CA LEU A 76 -7.43 -1.98 -0.15
C LEU A 76 -6.39 -2.12 -1.27
N LEU A 77 -6.50 -3.24 -1.98
CA LEU A 77 -5.86 -3.55 -3.26
C LEU A 77 -6.97 -3.92 -4.25
N SER A 78 -6.71 -3.81 -5.55
CA SER A 78 -7.60 -4.49 -6.50
C SER A 78 -7.50 -6.01 -6.32
N ALA A 79 -8.55 -6.73 -6.70
CA ALA A 79 -8.51 -8.19 -6.65
C ALA A 79 -7.35 -8.75 -7.50
N HIS A 80 -7.06 -8.12 -8.64
CA HIS A 80 -5.94 -8.49 -9.51
C HIS A 80 -4.59 -8.33 -8.81
N ASP A 81 -4.33 -7.16 -8.22
CA ASP A 81 -3.08 -6.88 -7.52
C ASP A 81 -2.89 -7.79 -6.30
N LEU A 82 -3.98 -8.11 -5.60
CA LEU A 82 -3.95 -9.05 -4.48
C LEU A 82 -3.60 -10.47 -4.93
N ILE A 83 -4.22 -10.96 -6.01
CA ILE A 83 -3.92 -12.28 -6.56
C ILE A 83 -2.47 -12.35 -7.01
N GLN A 84 -1.97 -11.31 -7.68
CA GLN A 84 -0.57 -11.24 -8.10
C GLN A 84 0.39 -11.35 -6.89
N LEU A 85 0.13 -10.60 -5.82
CA LEU A 85 0.92 -10.67 -4.59
C LEU A 85 0.91 -12.09 -3.97
N ILE A 86 -0.23 -12.79 -4.02
CA ILE A 86 -0.32 -14.17 -3.53
C ILE A 86 0.52 -15.11 -4.39
N CYS A 87 0.50 -14.96 -5.71
CA CYS A 87 1.32 -15.75 -6.63
C CYS A 87 2.82 -15.51 -6.41
N GLU A 88 3.25 -14.25 -6.29
CA GLU A 88 4.65 -13.89 -5.99
C GLU A 88 5.13 -14.51 -4.67
N LEU A 89 4.26 -14.55 -3.65
CA LEU A 89 4.57 -15.20 -2.38
C LEU A 89 4.70 -16.72 -2.52
N GLU A 90 3.87 -17.34 -3.34
CA GLU A 90 3.95 -18.78 -3.61
C GLU A 90 5.27 -19.14 -4.33
N GLU A 91 5.65 -18.35 -5.34
CA GLU A 91 6.91 -18.49 -6.07
C GLU A 91 8.11 -18.32 -5.14
N TYR A 92 8.11 -17.27 -4.32
CA TYR A 92 9.16 -17.04 -3.32
C TYR A 92 9.34 -18.23 -2.38
N LYS A 93 8.24 -18.81 -1.89
CA LYS A 93 8.29 -19.99 -1.02
C LYS A 93 8.88 -21.21 -1.73
N LYS A 94 8.54 -21.43 -3.00
CA LYS A 94 9.11 -22.53 -3.80
C LYS A 94 10.63 -22.37 -3.92
N LEU A 95 11.09 -21.20 -4.33
CA LEU A 95 12.52 -20.89 -4.45
C LEU A 95 13.25 -21.10 -3.12
N TRP A 96 12.69 -20.62 -2.01
CA TRP A 96 13.31 -20.79 -0.69
C TRP A 96 13.41 -22.26 -0.26
N HIS A 97 12.44 -23.10 -0.62
CA HIS A 97 12.46 -24.55 -0.38
C HIS A 97 13.40 -25.31 -1.30
N ASP A 98 13.65 -24.83 -2.52
CA ASP A 98 14.59 -25.46 -3.45
C ASP A 98 16.06 -25.11 -3.10
N GLU A 99 16.29 -24.00 -2.41
CA GLU A 99 17.61 -23.51 -2.00
C GLU A 99 18.06 -23.99 -0.58
N ASN A 100 17.16 -24.52 0.25
CA ASN A 100 17.44 -24.97 1.64
C ASN A 100 16.86 -26.36 1.94
#